data_AF-A0A7X7VWF2-F1
#
_entry.id   AF-A0A7X7VWF2-F1
#
_cell.length_a   1.000
_cell.length_b   1.000
_cell.length_c   1.000
_cell.angle_alpha   90.00
_cell.angle_beta   90.00
_cell.angle_gamma   90.00
#
_symmetry.space_group_name_H-M   'P 1'
#
loop_
_entity.id
_entity.type
_entity.pdbx_description
1 polymer ?
#
loop_
_entity_poly.entity_id
_entity_poly.type
_entity_poly.pdbx_seq_one_letter_code
_entity_poly.pdbx_strand_id
1 'polypeptide(L)'
;MGKAVMRGLTAALAFLVLSGIQGPAAEARPADEAEAKEQVVLEADSVVYDQREGTAQAVGNAHVRRGILVLTADSILLDENMTRIRAESVQERGVRVRYGDRVLEGNDLEYRLDEEAGILRKARGEADAVRFDGDSIEFASVAAARSKGWLKAKQSKGAASDDLFIQGSEMSLTTCREEQPAYRLKTRRLLILPGKRVIAVKPRIYIEEHLLASYPFDYRIDLAKSSAKPLVPILFHDSDRGTGASFRYGFEWGERLAGDLDLALSANQGIEGATSLTYRFSENGEAFLETSYLYNADEGEKRWRPLWGVRSSGNGEDRFSWSALWSQRESLNITQGVGKTYKGVLWRDPELSLASPWWGNGTEGNFRFRLFGNWGRYEETGLIYERTGFGVELKGHSGDRNSVEPFWNAKATRYHYDTGDDRTVIDGSLGFRWERWNWFFETRYDRRWIDGRTPMDWDDLEEIEQIFQTVDWPLSQRWRMAVRAGYDLRGDRVHEMAYRLAYDRKCYRFELFFVDDRVGDDDQVGLRLQIAAFSDTPLLSLEPGTGGFFSSWGENP
;
A
#
# COMPACT_ATOMS: atom_id res chain seq x y z
N MET A 1 -18.64 -41.05 24.16
CA MET A 1 -18.43 -42.18 23.23
C MET A 1 -18.81 -41.68 21.84
N GLY A 2 -18.09 -41.90 20.75
CA GLY A 2 -16.78 -42.54 20.56
C GLY A 2 -16.25 -42.21 19.15
N LYS A 3 -14.92 -42.20 19.01
CA LYS A 3 -14.13 -41.92 17.79
C LYS A 3 -14.55 -42.73 16.55
N ALA A 4 -14.09 -42.26 15.38
CA ALA A 4 -14.18 -42.84 14.02
C ALA A 4 -15.51 -42.50 13.29
N VAL A 5 -15.60 -42.20 11.98
CA VAL A 5 -14.64 -42.12 10.86
C VAL A 5 -15.01 -40.86 10.04
N MET A 6 -14.16 -39.94 9.56
CA MET A 6 -12.69 -39.79 9.53
C MET A 6 -11.90 -40.70 8.57
N ARG A 7 -12.30 -40.75 7.28
CA ARG A 7 -11.54 -41.22 6.09
C ARG A 7 -12.35 -40.89 4.84
N GLY A 8 -11.83 -40.05 3.93
CA GLY A 8 -12.59 -39.69 2.73
C GLY A 8 -11.99 -38.58 1.86
N LEU A 9 -10.65 -38.52 1.68
CA LEU A 9 -10.01 -37.60 0.71
C LEU A 9 -8.52 -37.96 0.46
N THR A 10 -8.25 -39.22 0.08
CA THR A 10 -6.91 -39.69 -0.37
C THR A 10 -7.04 -40.79 -1.41
N ALA A 11 -7.39 -40.44 -2.65
CA ALA A 11 -7.40 -41.38 -3.80
C ALA A 11 -7.48 -40.68 -5.18
N ALA A 12 -6.64 -39.67 -5.46
CA ALA A 12 -6.59 -39.06 -6.81
C ALA A 12 -5.30 -38.27 -7.12
N LEU A 13 -4.10 -38.82 -6.89
CA LEU A 13 -2.86 -38.34 -7.55
C LEU A 13 -1.73 -39.39 -7.43
N ALA A 14 -1.80 -40.45 -8.24
CA ALA A 14 -0.80 -41.52 -8.23
C ALA A 14 -0.60 -42.15 -9.62
N PHE A 15 -0.30 -41.32 -10.62
CA PHE A 15 0.30 -41.74 -11.89
C PHE A 15 1.11 -40.57 -12.46
N LEU A 16 2.42 -40.54 -12.17
CA LEU A 16 3.38 -39.71 -12.89
C LEU A 16 4.51 -40.61 -13.38
N VAL A 17 4.82 -40.45 -14.66
CA VAL A 17 5.58 -41.39 -15.49
C VAL A 17 7.07 -41.36 -15.15
N LEU A 18 7.68 -42.54 -15.00
CA LEU A 18 9.13 -42.66 -15.16
C LEU A 18 9.47 -42.45 -16.64
N SER A 19 10.10 -41.32 -16.96
CA SER A 19 10.87 -41.15 -18.19
C SER A 19 12.16 -40.40 -17.86
N GLY A 20 13.30 -41.07 -18.09
CA GLY A 20 14.60 -40.53 -17.72
C GLY A 20 15.03 -39.41 -18.64
N ILE A 21 15.71 -38.41 -18.07
CA ILE A 21 16.60 -37.51 -18.80
C ILE A 21 17.96 -37.63 -18.13
N GLN A 22 18.90 -38.30 -18.81
CA GLN A 22 20.31 -38.22 -18.47
C GLN A 22 20.82 -36.84 -18.90
N GLY A 23 21.00 -35.92 -17.95
CA GLY A 23 21.79 -34.72 -18.17
C GLY A 23 23.27 -35.07 -18.34
N PRO A 24 24.03 -34.38 -19.20
CA PRO A 24 25.47 -34.62 -19.33
C PRO A 24 26.20 -34.29 -18.03
N ALA A 25 27.31 -34.99 -17.79
CA ALA A 25 28.15 -34.77 -16.62
C ALA A 25 28.63 -33.32 -16.54
N ALA A 26 28.44 -32.68 -15.39
CA ALA A 26 29.05 -31.40 -15.11
C ALA A 26 30.57 -31.58 -15.04
N GLU A 27 31.30 -30.96 -15.96
CA GLU A 27 32.76 -30.88 -15.88
C GLU A 27 33.15 -30.17 -14.59
N ALA A 28 33.98 -30.83 -13.78
CA ALA A 28 34.49 -30.26 -12.54
C ALA A 28 35.42 -29.08 -12.88
N ARG A 29 34.92 -27.85 -12.67
CA ARG A 29 35.80 -26.69 -12.55
C ARG A 29 36.75 -26.91 -11.35
N PRO A 30 38.05 -26.61 -11.48
CA PRO A 30 39.01 -26.85 -10.41
C PRO A 30 38.65 -26.04 -9.15
N ALA A 31 38.76 -26.71 -8.00
CA ALA A 31 38.45 -26.14 -6.70
C ALA A 31 39.64 -25.32 -6.16
N ASP A 32 39.89 -24.15 -6.76
CA ASP A 32 41.01 -23.25 -6.41
C ASP A 32 40.55 -21.79 -6.13
N GLU A 33 39.25 -21.57 -5.87
CA GLU A 33 38.67 -20.27 -5.45
C GLU A 33 38.11 -20.30 -4.01
N ALA A 34 38.68 -21.13 -3.14
CA ALA A 34 38.41 -21.10 -1.70
C ALA A 34 39.67 -20.62 -0.95
N GLU A 35 39.50 -19.57 -0.13
CA GLU A 35 40.56 -18.91 0.68
C GLU A 35 41.59 -18.00 -0.04
N ALA A 36 41.18 -17.33 -1.12
CA ALA A 36 41.74 -16.00 -1.37
C ALA A 36 41.25 -15.04 -0.26
N LYS A 37 42.05 -14.84 0.80
CA LYS A 37 41.78 -13.81 1.82
C LYS A 37 41.58 -12.48 1.10
N GLU A 38 40.41 -11.86 1.26
CA GLU A 38 40.09 -10.57 0.63
C GLU A 38 41.17 -9.54 0.96
N GLN A 39 41.98 -9.17 -0.03
CA GLN A 39 43.05 -8.21 0.17
C GLN A 39 42.46 -6.83 0.42
N VAL A 40 42.92 -6.17 1.49
CA VAL A 40 42.67 -4.75 1.73
C VAL A 40 43.65 -3.97 0.88
N VAL A 41 43.14 -3.22 -0.11
CA VAL A 41 43.93 -2.34 -0.96
C VAL A 41 43.76 -0.91 -0.45
N LEU A 42 44.87 -0.21 -0.21
CA LEU A 42 44.94 1.17 0.27
C LEU A 42 45.71 2.01 -0.76
N GLU A 43 45.06 3.02 -1.32
CA GLU A 43 45.59 3.88 -2.40
C GLU A 43 45.39 5.36 -2.02
N ALA A 44 46.39 6.21 -2.26
CA ALA A 44 46.34 7.66 -2.00
C ALA A 44 47.49 8.39 -2.71
N ASP A 45 47.48 9.72 -2.69
CA ASP A 45 48.58 10.59 -3.14
C ASP A 45 49.86 10.33 -2.32
N SER A 46 49.71 10.01 -1.04
CA SER A 46 50.80 9.57 -0.16
C SER A 46 50.33 8.44 0.76
N VAL A 47 51.11 7.35 0.81
CA VAL A 47 50.91 6.24 1.76
C VAL A 47 52.21 6.03 2.54
N VAL A 48 52.11 6.04 3.87
CA VAL A 48 53.22 5.84 4.81
C VAL A 48 52.89 4.67 5.71
N TYR A 49 53.83 3.74 5.86
CA TYR A 49 53.73 2.61 6.79
C TYR A 49 54.76 2.74 7.89
N ASP A 50 54.31 2.94 9.13
CA ASP A 50 55.20 2.94 10.29
C ASP A 50 55.42 1.50 10.76
N GLN A 51 56.63 0.97 10.54
CA GLN A 51 56.99 -0.40 10.91
C GLN A 51 57.11 -0.62 12.43
N ARG A 52 57.25 0.44 13.23
CA ARG A 52 57.38 0.38 14.69
C ARG A 52 56.01 0.36 15.36
N GLU A 53 55.08 1.16 14.84
CA GLU A 53 53.71 1.26 15.35
C GLU A 53 52.75 0.33 14.59
N GLY A 54 53.17 -0.28 13.49
CA GLY A 54 52.36 -1.21 12.69
C GLY A 54 51.23 -0.54 11.90
N THR A 55 51.16 0.79 11.89
CA THR A 55 50.07 1.56 11.29
C THR A 55 50.37 1.93 9.84
N ALA A 56 49.33 1.93 8.99
CA ALA A 56 49.42 2.50 7.63
C ALA A 56 48.53 3.75 7.54
N GLN A 57 49.13 4.88 7.17
CA GLN A 57 48.44 6.14 6.95
C GLN A 57 48.45 6.50 5.46
N ALA A 58 47.29 6.83 4.93
CA ALA A 58 47.07 7.31 3.58
C ALA A 58 46.50 8.73 3.63
N VAL A 59 47.03 9.65 2.83
CA VAL A 59 46.66 11.07 2.82
C VAL A 59 46.59 11.60 1.39
N GLY A 60 45.54 12.37 1.09
CA GLY A 60 45.27 12.94 -0.23
C GLY A 60 44.59 11.91 -1.13
N ASN A 61 43.33 12.17 -1.51
CA ASN A 61 42.52 11.25 -2.32
C ASN A 61 42.61 9.80 -1.82
N ALA A 62 42.40 9.57 -0.51
CA ALA A 62 42.62 8.27 0.10
C ALA A 62 41.44 7.33 -0.15
N HIS A 63 41.75 6.13 -0.65
CA HIS A 63 40.80 5.09 -1.04
C HIS A 63 41.15 3.76 -0.36
N VAL A 64 40.16 3.06 0.20
CA VAL A 64 40.28 1.64 0.60
C VAL A 64 39.28 0.81 -0.19
N ARG A 65 39.73 -0.36 -0.66
CA ARG A 65 38.87 -1.38 -1.27
C ARG A 65 39.10 -2.74 -0.62
N ARG A 66 38.01 -3.41 -0.24
CA ARG A 66 37.97 -4.82 0.20
C ARG A 66 36.62 -5.42 -0.19
N GLY A 67 36.61 -6.43 -1.05
CA GLY A 67 35.35 -7.05 -1.49
C GLY A 67 34.35 -6.04 -2.06
N ILE A 68 33.15 -6.01 -1.49
CA ILE A 68 32.06 -5.06 -1.83
C ILE A 68 32.17 -3.69 -1.10
N LEU A 69 33.11 -3.52 -0.19
CA LEU A 69 33.39 -2.27 0.52
C LEU A 69 34.37 -1.40 -0.27
N VAL A 70 33.98 -0.14 -0.51
CA VAL A 70 34.86 0.93 -0.98
C VAL A 70 34.69 2.14 -0.08
N LEU A 71 35.81 2.67 0.43
CA LEU A 71 35.88 3.86 1.28
C LEU A 71 36.69 4.95 0.57
N THR A 72 36.25 6.20 0.64
CA THR A 72 37.01 7.36 0.14
C THR A 72 37.00 8.51 1.15
N ALA A 73 38.14 9.14 1.40
CA ALA A 73 38.31 10.23 2.37
C ALA A 73 39.57 11.09 2.09
N ASP A 74 39.79 12.16 2.85
CA ASP A 74 41.03 12.96 2.74
C ASP A 74 42.21 12.26 3.42
N SER A 75 41.96 11.58 4.55
CA SER A 75 42.93 10.75 5.25
C SER A 75 42.30 9.45 5.72
N ILE A 76 43.06 8.34 5.62
CA ILE A 76 42.70 7.02 6.12
C ILE A 76 43.87 6.46 6.94
N LEU A 77 43.58 5.94 8.14
CA LEU A 77 44.54 5.29 9.03
C LEU A 77 44.08 3.86 9.31
N LEU A 78 44.98 2.89 9.09
CA LEU A 78 44.83 1.50 9.55
C LEU A 78 45.63 1.31 10.84
N ASP A 79 45.04 0.59 11.80
CA ASP A 79 45.65 0.30 13.11
C ASP A 79 46.76 -0.77 13.06
N GLU A 80 47.45 -0.95 14.19
CA GLU A 80 48.63 -1.82 14.36
C GLU A 80 48.40 -3.29 13.91
N ASN A 81 47.15 -3.75 13.98
CA ASN A 81 46.75 -5.11 13.63
C ASN A 81 46.11 -5.22 12.23
N MET A 82 46.02 -4.11 11.48
CA MET A 82 45.28 -4.02 10.20
C MET A 82 43.81 -4.47 10.32
N THR A 83 43.20 -4.23 11.48
CA THR A 83 41.82 -4.62 11.83
C THR A 83 40.85 -3.46 11.87
N ARG A 84 41.32 -2.24 12.07
CA ARG A 84 40.49 -1.03 12.22
C ARG A 84 40.95 0.05 11.26
N ILE A 85 40.00 0.55 10.48
CA ILE A 85 40.14 1.69 9.59
C ILE A 85 39.53 2.90 10.31
N ARG A 86 40.24 4.02 10.35
CA ARG A 86 39.67 5.35 10.64
C ARG A 86 39.80 6.19 9.38
N ALA A 87 38.74 6.87 8.97
CA ALA A 87 38.75 7.76 7.82
C ALA A 87 38.13 9.10 8.20
N GLU A 88 38.76 10.19 7.78
CA GLU A 88 38.39 11.56 8.15
C GLU A 88 38.45 12.47 6.92
N SER A 89 37.59 13.49 6.88
CA SER A 89 37.62 14.54 5.86
C SER A 89 37.51 15.93 6.48
N VAL A 90 38.21 16.89 5.85
CA VAL A 90 38.14 18.32 6.17
C VAL A 90 36.86 18.94 5.60
N GLN A 91 36.30 18.35 4.54
CA GLN A 91 35.01 18.75 3.98
C GLN A 91 33.86 18.13 4.78
N GLU A 92 32.80 18.90 5.02
CA GLU A 92 31.58 18.34 5.61
C GLU A 92 31.03 17.24 4.70
N ARG A 93 30.85 16.05 5.27
CA ARG A 93 30.42 14.81 4.60
C ARG A 93 31.37 14.28 3.51
N GLY A 94 32.66 14.62 3.56
CA GLY A 94 33.65 14.14 2.58
C GLY A 94 34.10 12.68 2.72
N VAL A 95 33.79 11.98 3.83
CA VAL A 95 34.01 10.53 3.95
C VAL A 95 32.83 9.80 3.31
N ARG A 96 33.08 9.06 2.23
CA ARG A 96 32.06 8.28 1.52
C ARG A 96 32.33 6.78 1.67
N VAL A 97 31.30 6.05 2.06
CA VAL A 97 31.26 4.59 2.17
C VAL A 97 30.34 4.07 1.07
N ARG A 98 30.86 3.21 0.19
CA ARG A 98 30.05 2.40 -0.71
C ARG A 98 30.11 0.94 -0.27
N TYR A 99 28.95 0.32 -0.10
CA TYR A 99 28.81 -1.08 0.30
C TYR A 99 27.82 -1.75 -0.66
N GLY A 100 28.34 -2.50 -1.63
CA GLY A 100 27.56 -2.91 -2.81
C GLY A 100 27.05 -1.69 -3.58
N ASP A 101 25.73 -1.60 -3.74
CA ASP A 101 25.05 -0.48 -4.42
C ASP A 101 24.68 0.68 -3.49
N ARG A 102 24.86 0.53 -2.17
CA ARG A 102 24.49 1.55 -1.17
C ARG A 102 25.64 2.52 -0.93
N VAL A 103 25.31 3.81 -0.84
CA VAL A 103 26.25 4.89 -0.54
C VAL A 103 25.82 5.61 0.73
N LEU A 104 26.76 5.77 1.66
CA LEU A 104 26.65 6.59 2.86
C LEU A 104 27.74 7.67 2.84
N GLU A 105 27.47 8.84 3.39
CA GLU A 105 28.38 9.99 3.44
C GLU A 105 28.43 10.55 4.86
N GLY A 106 29.59 10.99 5.35
CA GLY A 106 29.80 11.48 6.72
C GLY A 106 31.13 12.18 6.93
N ASN A 107 31.40 12.68 8.14
CA ASN A 107 32.61 13.46 8.43
C ASN A 107 33.78 12.58 8.90
N ASP A 108 33.47 11.60 9.73
CA ASP A 108 34.41 10.61 10.25
C ASP A 108 33.78 9.22 10.24
N LEU A 109 34.61 8.23 9.91
CA LEU A 109 34.28 6.81 9.90
C LEU A 109 35.27 6.05 10.78
N GLU A 110 34.75 5.15 11.59
CA GLU A 110 35.50 4.05 12.17
C GLU A 110 34.93 2.73 11.65
N TYR A 111 35.73 1.89 11.00
CA TYR A 111 35.31 0.60 10.47
C TYR A 111 36.20 -0.54 10.98
N ARG A 112 35.59 -1.62 11.45
CA ARG A 112 36.26 -2.83 11.92
C ARG A 112 36.14 -3.94 10.89
N LEU A 113 37.29 -4.35 10.36
CA LEU A 113 37.45 -5.35 9.31
C LEU A 113 37.16 -6.77 9.80
N ASP A 114 37.45 -7.05 11.07
CA ASP A 114 37.18 -8.33 11.73
C ASP A 114 35.70 -8.52 12.08
N GLU A 115 35.00 -7.40 12.34
CA GLU A 115 33.58 -7.39 12.71
C GLU A 115 32.62 -7.01 11.57
N GLU A 116 33.14 -6.69 10.39
CA GLU A 116 32.40 -6.17 9.21
C GLU A 116 31.39 -5.07 9.55
N ALA A 117 31.80 -4.12 10.39
CA ALA A 117 30.92 -3.09 10.93
C ALA A 117 31.62 -1.75 11.06
N GLY A 118 30.89 -0.66 10.80
CA GLY A 118 31.39 0.69 10.97
C GLY A 118 30.45 1.64 11.68
N ILE A 119 31.01 2.74 12.15
CA ILE A 119 30.33 3.89 12.75
C ILE A 119 30.72 5.12 11.94
N LEU A 120 29.74 5.75 11.28
CA LEU A 120 29.89 6.95 10.48
C LEU A 120 29.18 8.12 11.18
N ARG A 121 29.84 9.26 11.40
CA ARG A 121 29.22 10.45 12.03
C ARG A 121 28.81 11.53 11.04
N LYS A 122 27.86 12.37 11.47
CA LYS A 122 27.16 13.37 10.64
C LYS A 122 26.60 12.76 9.34
N ALA A 123 26.18 11.51 9.48
CA ALA A 123 25.94 10.61 8.38
C ALA A 123 24.70 11.00 7.57
N ARG A 124 24.74 10.70 6.28
CA ARG A 124 23.67 10.84 5.30
C ARG A 124 23.62 9.60 4.42
N GLY A 125 22.45 9.23 3.93
CA GLY A 125 22.30 8.19 2.91
C GLY A 125 20.89 8.13 2.31
N GLU A 126 20.70 7.21 1.37
CA GLU A 126 19.42 6.89 0.74
C GLU A 126 19.20 5.38 0.82
N ALA A 127 17.98 4.96 1.15
CA ALA A 127 17.51 3.59 1.17
C ALA A 127 16.20 3.53 0.37
N ASP A 128 16.32 3.08 -0.88
CA ASP A 128 15.24 3.05 -1.86
C ASP A 128 14.61 4.46 -2.02
N ALA A 129 13.35 4.68 -1.66
CA ALA A 129 12.72 6.00 -1.72
C ALA A 129 13.02 6.91 -0.51
N VAL A 130 13.69 6.41 0.54
CA VAL A 130 13.85 7.11 1.84
C VAL A 130 15.26 7.67 1.98
N ARG A 131 15.36 9.00 2.06
CA ARG A 131 16.58 9.72 2.44
C ARG A 131 16.64 9.90 3.95
N PHE A 132 17.84 9.83 4.50
CA PHE A 132 18.09 10.07 5.92
C PHE A 132 19.39 10.85 6.15
N ASP A 133 19.41 11.65 7.21
CA ASP A 133 20.58 12.31 7.76
C ASP A 133 20.53 12.26 9.30
N GLY A 134 21.64 12.43 10.01
CA GLY A 134 21.65 12.49 11.47
C GLY A 134 23.04 12.54 12.09
N ASP A 135 23.11 12.34 13.40
CA ASP A 135 24.35 12.48 14.16
C ASP A 135 25.32 11.31 13.99
N SER A 136 24.82 10.06 13.97
CA SER A 136 25.64 8.90 13.64
C SER A 136 24.84 7.73 13.07
N ILE A 137 25.53 6.88 12.32
CA ILE A 137 25.05 5.60 11.80
C ILE A 137 26.06 4.50 12.16
N GLU A 138 25.56 3.45 12.81
CA GLU A 138 26.21 2.14 12.87
C GLU A 138 25.71 1.29 11.69
N PHE A 139 26.61 0.65 10.95
CA PHE A 139 26.26 -0.21 9.82
C PHE A 139 27.08 -1.51 9.83
N ALA A 140 26.51 -2.59 9.30
CA ALA A 140 27.17 -3.89 9.17
C ALA A 140 26.50 -4.76 8.10
N SER A 141 27.17 -5.82 7.63
CA SER A 141 26.51 -6.89 6.86
C SER A 141 25.37 -7.51 7.69
N VAL A 142 24.30 -8.00 7.05
CA VAL A 142 23.21 -8.72 7.76
C VAL A 142 23.75 -9.95 8.51
N ALA A 143 24.81 -10.59 8.01
CA ALA A 143 25.54 -11.64 8.72
C ALA A 143 26.19 -11.13 10.02
N ALA A 144 26.96 -10.04 9.96
CA ALA A 144 27.58 -9.44 11.14
C ALA A 144 26.57 -8.84 12.13
N ALA A 145 25.50 -8.21 11.64
CA ALA A 145 24.40 -7.71 12.47
C ALA A 145 23.68 -8.84 13.23
N ARG A 146 23.60 -10.05 12.66
CA ARG A 146 23.09 -11.24 13.36
C ARG A 146 24.08 -11.75 14.42
N SER A 147 25.37 -11.87 14.10
CA SER A 147 26.38 -12.39 15.05
C SER A 147 26.54 -11.46 16.27
N LYS A 148 26.47 -10.14 16.07
CA LYS A 148 26.45 -9.13 17.12
C LYS A 148 25.13 -9.01 17.90
N GLY A 149 24.09 -9.76 17.51
CA GLY A 149 22.77 -9.70 18.14
C GLY A 149 21.98 -8.41 17.86
N TRP A 150 22.44 -7.55 16.95
CA TRP A 150 21.71 -6.35 16.50
C TRP A 150 20.41 -6.73 15.78
N LEU A 151 20.40 -7.88 15.09
CA LEU A 151 19.30 -8.33 14.26
C LEU A 151 18.94 -9.81 14.55
N LYS A 152 17.71 -10.08 14.98
CA LYS A 152 17.25 -11.46 15.24
C LYS A 152 16.99 -12.20 13.93
N ALA A 153 17.28 -13.50 13.86
CA ALA A 153 17.12 -14.33 12.66
C ALA A 153 15.75 -14.18 11.95
N LYS A 154 14.65 -14.07 12.73
CA LYS A 154 13.28 -13.84 12.20
C LYS A 154 13.10 -12.48 11.52
N GLN A 155 13.83 -11.44 11.94
CA GLN A 155 13.74 -10.10 11.36
C GLN A 155 14.49 -10.01 10.03
N SER A 156 15.52 -10.84 9.84
CA SER A 156 16.41 -10.87 8.67
C SER A 156 16.06 -11.92 7.62
N LYS A 157 14.91 -12.58 7.73
CA LYS A 157 14.46 -13.61 6.78
C LYS A 157 14.17 -12.95 5.43
N GLY A 158 14.84 -13.40 4.36
CA GLY A 158 14.69 -12.88 3.00
C GLY A 158 15.60 -11.69 2.65
N ALA A 159 16.44 -11.22 3.57
CA ALA A 159 17.58 -10.36 3.24
C ALA A 159 18.81 -11.22 2.94
N ALA A 160 19.66 -10.78 2.02
CA ALA A 160 20.94 -11.42 1.72
C ALA A 160 21.88 -11.34 2.94
N SER A 161 22.95 -12.15 2.97
CA SER A 161 23.91 -12.14 4.08
C SER A 161 24.79 -10.89 4.09
N ASP A 162 25.08 -10.40 2.90
CA ASP A 162 25.91 -9.27 2.49
C ASP A 162 25.10 -7.96 2.35
N ASP A 163 23.78 -8.00 2.58
CA ASP A 163 22.95 -6.80 2.65
C ASP A 163 23.39 -5.86 3.80
N LEU A 164 23.35 -4.55 3.58
CA LEU A 164 23.78 -3.54 4.56
C LEU A 164 22.67 -3.19 5.57
N PHE A 165 22.75 -3.73 6.78
CA PHE A 165 21.94 -3.28 7.92
C PHE A 165 22.45 -1.94 8.47
N ILE A 166 21.53 -1.04 8.82
CA ILE A 166 21.83 0.31 9.32
C ILE A 166 21.03 0.58 10.60
N GLN A 167 21.71 1.10 11.62
CA GLN A 167 21.13 1.69 12.83
C GLN A 167 21.62 3.14 12.99
N GLY A 168 20.73 4.11 12.87
CA GLY A 168 21.05 5.53 13.05
C GLY A 168 20.63 6.08 14.43
N SER A 169 21.33 7.10 14.92
CA SER A 169 21.00 7.86 16.13
C SER A 169 20.76 9.35 15.84
N GLU A 170 19.74 9.93 16.49
CA GLU A 170 19.24 11.30 16.24
C GLU A 170 19.13 11.63 14.73
N MET A 171 18.29 10.87 14.05
CA MET A 171 18.12 10.88 12.59
C MET A 171 16.91 11.70 12.15
N SER A 172 17.05 12.46 11.08
CA SER A 172 15.97 12.99 10.25
C SER A 172 15.80 12.10 9.02
N LEU A 173 14.56 11.86 8.56
CA LEU A 173 14.28 11.13 7.32
C LEU A 173 13.14 11.76 6.52
N THR A 174 13.16 11.58 5.20
CA THR A 174 12.14 12.07 4.26
C THR A 174 12.22 11.29 2.96
N THR A 175 11.12 11.17 2.20
CA THR A 175 11.19 10.77 0.77
C THR A 175 11.25 11.99 -0.16
N CYS A 176 11.12 13.20 0.40
CA CYS A 176 11.12 14.42 -0.38
C CYS A 176 12.51 14.65 -1.00
N ARG A 177 12.54 14.80 -2.33
CA ARG A 177 13.79 15.00 -3.09
C ARG A 177 14.24 16.46 -3.18
N GLU A 178 13.46 17.41 -2.65
CA GLU A 178 13.84 18.83 -2.55
C GLU A 178 15.00 19.01 -1.55
N GLU A 179 15.89 19.96 -1.81
CA GLU A 179 17.06 20.26 -0.97
C GLU A 179 16.65 20.73 0.44
N GLN A 180 15.60 21.54 0.51
CA GLN A 180 14.83 21.80 1.72
C GLN A 180 13.58 20.93 1.67
N PRO A 181 13.53 19.79 2.40
CA PRO A 181 12.41 18.86 2.29
C PRO A 181 11.17 19.45 2.97
N ALA A 182 10.06 19.51 2.23
CA ALA A 182 8.82 20.09 2.71
C ALA A 182 8.19 19.35 3.92
N TYR A 183 8.66 18.13 4.22
CA TYR A 183 8.36 17.42 5.46
C TYR A 183 9.53 16.50 5.83
N ARG A 184 9.66 16.16 7.12
CA ARG A 184 10.67 15.22 7.64
C ARG A 184 10.24 14.60 8.97
N LEU A 185 10.66 13.37 9.23
CA LEU A 185 10.45 12.68 10.50
C LEU A 185 11.77 12.63 11.28
N LYS A 186 11.83 13.27 12.46
CA LYS A 186 13.02 13.22 13.34
C LYS A 186 12.85 12.17 14.43
N THR A 187 13.75 11.20 14.52
CA THR A 187 13.72 10.09 15.48
C THR A 187 15.04 9.95 16.22
N ARG A 188 15.00 9.54 17.49
CA ARG A 188 16.20 9.20 18.25
C ARG A 188 16.91 7.94 17.75
N ARG A 189 16.18 7.04 17.09
CA ARG A 189 16.73 5.77 16.58
C ARG A 189 16.04 5.37 15.28
N LEU A 190 16.84 5.17 14.24
CA LEU A 190 16.42 4.67 12.94
C LEU A 190 16.97 3.25 12.76
N LEU A 191 16.19 2.34 12.17
CA LEU A 191 16.63 1.02 11.76
C LEU A 191 16.25 0.81 10.29
N ILE A 192 17.19 0.39 9.45
CA ILE A 192 16.92 0.08 8.03
C ILE A 192 17.30 -1.37 7.78
N LEU A 193 16.31 -2.15 7.31
CA LEU A 193 16.48 -3.51 6.85
C LEU A 193 16.31 -3.48 5.31
N PRO A 194 17.39 -3.73 4.53
CA PRO A 194 17.36 -3.73 3.06
C PRO A 194 16.22 -4.55 2.48
N GLY A 195 15.61 -4.04 1.39
CA GLY A 195 14.51 -4.69 0.66
C GLY A 195 13.25 -4.97 1.48
N LYS A 196 13.18 -4.55 2.75
CA LYS A 196 12.05 -4.81 3.65
C LYS A 196 11.45 -3.58 4.28
N ARG A 197 12.19 -2.85 5.13
CA ARG A 197 11.58 -1.77 5.91
C ARG A 197 12.56 -0.77 6.52
N VAL A 198 12.06 0.46 6.67
CA VAL A 198 12.61 1.46 7.58
C VAL A 198 11.75 1.51 8.85
N ILE A 199 12.37 1.59 10.02
CA ILE A 199 11.71 1.76 11.32
C ILE A 199 12.29 3.00 12.00
N ALA A 200 11.51 4.05 12.13
CA ALA A 200 11.84 5.21 12.96
C ALA A 200 11.15 5.04 14.32
N VAL A 201 11.94 5.03 15.40
CA VAL A 201 11.43 4.81 16.76
C VAL A 201 10.85 6.11 17.30
N LYS A 202 9.53 6.18 17.47
CA LYS A 202 8.79 7.32 18.04
C LYS A 202 9.17 8.70 17.45
N PRO A 203 9.12 8.87 16.11
CA PRO A 203 9.52 10.10 15.45
C PRO A 203 8.65 11.31 15.80
N ARG A 204 9.19 12.49 15.53
CA ARG A 204 8.49 13.77 15.49
C ARG A 204 8.25 14.17 14.03
N ILE A 205 7.01 14.46 13.68
CA ILE A 205 6.59 14.85 12.33
C ILE A 205 6.77 16.36 12.20
N TYR A 206 7.63 16.78 11.28
CA TYR A 206 7.79 18.18 10.89
C TYR A 206 7.25 18.40 9.48
N ILE A 207 6.50 19.49 9.30
CA ILE A 207 6.23 20.08 7.98
C ILE A 207 7.09 21.35 7.92
N GLU A 208 7.99 21.39 6.94
CA GLU A 208 9.06 22.39 6.85
C GLU A 208 9.85 22.47 8.18
N GLU A 209 9.88 23.65 8.81
CA GLU A 209 10.52 23.87 10.11
C GLU A 209 9.58 23.67 11.33
N HIS A 210 8.29 23.45 11.09
CA HIS A 210 7.27 23.39 12.15
C HIS A 210 7.01 21.96 12.63
N LEU A 211 7.06 21.74 13.95
CA LEU A 211 6.66 20.48 14.58
C LEU A 211 5.13 20.36 14.53
N LEU A 212 4.61 19.42 13.73
CA LEU A 212 3.18 19.14 13.65
C LEU A 212 2.73 18.26 14.81
N ALA A 213 3.43 17.14 15.05
CA ALA A 213 3.06 16.15 16.06
C ALA A 213 4.26 15.30 16.50
N SER A 214 4.18 14.73 17.70
CA SER A 214 5.09 13.67 18.16
C SER A 214 4.39 12.31 18.07
N TYR A 215 4.99 11.35 17.38
CA TYR A 215 4.42 10.02 17.18
C TYR A 215 4.81 9.08 18.33
N PRO A 216 3.88 8.53 19.12
CA PRO A 216 4.21 7.75 20.33
C PRO A 216 4.66 6.31 20.07
N PHE A 217 4.55 5.82 18.82
CA PHE A 217 4.88 4.44 18.42
C PHE A 217 6.01 4.40 17.37
N ASP A 218 6.47 3.18 17.04
CA ASP A 218 7.46 3.00 15.97
C ASP A 218 6.81 3.18 14.61
N TYR A 219 7.33 4.12 13.82
CA TYR A 219 6.90 4.36 12.45
C TYR A 219 7.58 3.38 11.50
N ARG A 220 6.79 2.61 10.75
CA ARG A 220 7.28 1.56 9.87
C ARG A 220 6.91 1.89 8.43
N ILE A 221 7.90 1.93 7.56
CA ILE A 221 7.75 2.06 6.11
C ILE A 221 8.11 0.69 5.52
N ASP A 222 7.19 0.07 4.80
CA ASP A 222 7.45 -1.13 4.00
C ASP A 222 8.09 -0.69 2.68
N LEU A 223 9.34 -1.06 2.45
CA LEU A 223 10.12 -0.66 1.28
C LEU A 223 9.69 -1.41 0.02
N ALA A 224 9.17 -2.63 0.15
CA ALA A 224 8.69 -3.42 -0.97
C ALA A 224 7.34 -2.92 -1.49
N LYS A 225 6.53 -2.30 -0.62
CA LYS A 225 5.23 -1.70 -0.98
C LYS A 225 5.25 -0.18 -1.15
N SER A 226 6.35 0.49 -0.79
CA SER A 226 6.41 1.96 -0.68
C SER A 226 5.30 2.57 0.18
N SER A 227 4.81 1.83 1.17
CA SER A 227 3.68 2.24 2.01
C SER A 227 4.07 2.31 3.48
N ALA A 228 3.44 3.24 4.19
CA ALA A 228 3.44 3.29 5.64
C ALA A 228 2.00 3.52 6.08
N LYS A 229 1.68 3.09 7.30
CA LYS A 229 0.39 3.34 7.92
C LYS A 229 0.54 4.49 8.92
N PRO A 230 0.39 5.75 8.50
CA PRO A 230 0.54 6.89 9.41
C PRO A 230 -0.62 6.94 10.40
N LEU A 231 -0.27 7.35 11.61
CA LEU A 231 -1.19 7.68 12.68
C LEU A 231 -0.99 9.18 12.92
N VAL A 232 -1.84 9.95 12.26
CA VAL A 232 -2.03 11.38 12.47
C VAL A 232 -3.45 11.52 13.01
N PRO A 233 -3.67 12.23 14.13
CA PRO A 233 -5.02 12.46 14.61
C PRO A 233 -5.78 13.33 13.61
N ILE A 234 -6.96 12.88 13.20
CA ILE A 234 -7.86 13.61 12.30
C ILE A 234 -8.86 14.37 13.16
N LEU A 235 -8.95 15.69 12.97
CA LEU A 235 -10.04 16.48 13.57
C LEU A 235 -11.22 16.51 12.60
N PHE A 236 -12.44 16.33 13.11
CA PHE A 236 -13.65 16.32 12.31
C PHE A 236 -14.79 17.08 12.99
N HIS A 237 -15.78 17.48 12.20
CA HIS A 237 -17.05 18.03 12.67
C HIS A 237 -18.14 17.64 11.67
N ASP A 238 -19.23 17.07 12.16
CA ASP A 238 -20.45 16.76 11.40
C ASP A 238 -21.69 16.91 12.30
N SER A 239 -22.89 16.83 11.71
CA SER A 239 -24.16 17.04 12.42
C SER A 239 -24.38 16.06 13.57
N ASP A 240 -24.01 14.80 13.37
CA ASP A 240 -24.46 13.68 14.19
C ASP A 240 -23.50 13.44 15.35
N ARG A 241 -22.19 13.57 15.08
CA ARG A 241 -21.11 13.39 16.03
C ARG A 241 -20.65 14.70 16.66
N GLY A 242 -20.93 15.84 16.01
CA GLY A 242 -20.40 17.13 16.41
C GLY A 242 -18.88 17.18 16.22
N THR A 243 -18.20 18.08 16.93
CA THR A 243 -16.73 18.17 16.87
C THR A 243 -16.08 16.95 17.54
N GLY A 244 -15.08 16.36 16.90
CA GLY A 244 -14.36 15.21 17.42
C GLY A 244 -12.93 15.10 16.91
N ALA A 245 -12.23 14.09 17.44
CA ALA A 245 -10.93 13.66 16.98
C ALA A 245 -10.93 12.14 16.76
N SER A 246 -10.44 11.70 15.60
CA SER A 246 -10.23 10.29 15.31
C SER A 246 -8.76 9.96 15.09
N PHE A 247 -8.46 8.67 15.16
CA PHE A 247 -7.13 8.11 15.26
C PHE A 247 -7.15 6.77 14.53
N ARG A 248 -6.25 6.60 13.56
CA ARG A 248 -6.05 5.35 12.82
C ARG A 248 -4.69 4.77 13.18
N TYR A 249 -4.63 3.50 13.59
CA TYR A 249 -3.40 2.79 13.89
C TYR A 249 -3.30 1.50 13.09
N GLY A 250 -2.41 1.50 12.10
CA GLY A 250 -2.01 0.30 11.39
C GLY A 250 -0.91 -0.47 12.11
N PHE A 251 -1.06 -1.78 12.22
CA PHE A 251 -0.04 -2.64 12.84
C PHE A 251 0.22 -3.94 12.07
N GLU A 252 1.41 -4.49 12.29
CA GLU A 252 1.84 -5.79 11.77
C GLU A 252 2.53 -6.61 12.86
N TRP A 253 2.12 -7.87 12.98
CA TRP A 253 2.70 -8.86 13.88
C TRP A 253 3.30 -10.03 13.07
N GLY A 254 4.60 -9.94 12.82
CA GLY A 254 5.33 -10.91 12.01
C GLY A 254 5.10 -10.68 10.51
N GLU A 255 5.02 -11.76 9.73
CA GLU A 255 4.85 -11.70 8.26
C GLU A 255 3.43 -12.08 7.81
N ARG A 256 2.54 -12.45 8.77
CA ARG A 256 1.24 -13.06 8.49
C ARG A 256 0.03 -12.30 9.04
N LEU A 257 0.15 -11.68 10.20
CA LEU A 257 -0.93 -10.91 10.81
C LEU A 257 -0.68 -9.41 10.61
N ALA A 258 -1.64 -8.75 9.98
CA ALA A 258 -1.73 -7.29 9.91
C ALA A 258 -3.12 -6.85 10.37
N GLY A 259 -3.26 -5.58 10.71
CA GLY A 259 -4.55 -5.00 11.06
C GLY A 259 -4.51 -3.49 11.12
N ASP A 260 -5.70 -2.93 11.31
CA ASP A 260 -5.93 -1.51 11.54
C ASP A 260 -6.89 -1.34 12.72
N LEU A 261 -6.72 -0.25 13.46
CA LEU A 261 -7.57 0.15 14.57
C LEU A 261 -7.91 1.63 14.40
N ASP A 262 -9.18 1.90 14.14
CA ASP A 262 -9.77 3.22 14.14
C ASP A 262 -10.47 3.47 15.48
N LEU A 263 -10.20 4.62 16.09
CA LEU A 263 -10.85 5.10 17.30
C LEU A 263 -11.25 6.55 17.07
N ALA A 264 -12.49 6.91 17.41
CA ALA A 264 -12.96 8.27 17.39
C ALA A 264 -13.54 8.68 18.75
N LEU A 265 -13.32 9.92 19.13
CA LEU A 265 -13.96 10.57 20.28
C LEU A 265 -14.65 11.84 19.78
N SER A 266 -15.96 11.89 19.91
CA SER A 266 -16.80 13.00 19.44
C SER A 266 -17.63 13.61 20.57
N ALA A 267 -18.03 14.88 20.42
CA ALA A 267 -18.79 15.60 21.43
C ALA A 267 -20.19 15.01 21.67
N ASN A 268 -20.89 14.62 20.60
CA ASN A 268 -22.28 14.13 20.69
C ASN A 268 -22.34 12.63 20.95
N GLN A 269 -21.47 11.84 20.30
CA GLN A 269 -21.52 10.37 20.40
C GLN A 269 -20.48 9.79 21.36
N GLY A 270 -19.44 10.50 21.77
CA GLY A 270 -18.40 9.95 22.64
C GLY A 270 -17.49 8.97 21.89
N ILE A 271 -17.18 7.80 22.48
CA ILE A 271 -16.21 6.85 21.89
C ILE A 271 -16.86 5.96 20.84
N GLU A 272 -16.28 5.94 19.65
CA GLU A 272 -16.59 5.03 18.54
C GLU A 272 -15.30 4.33 18.09
N GLY A 273 -15.40 3.24 17.36
CA GLY A 273 -14.22 2.60 16.80
C GLY A 273 -14.51 1.49 15.80
N ALA A 274 -13.49 1.15 15.01
CA ALA A 274 -13.49 0.01 14.10
C ALA A 274 -12.13 -0.67 14.13
N THR A 275 -12.08 -1.96 13.80
CA THR A 275 -10.81 -2.67 13.62
C THR A 275 -10.92 -3.65 12.48
N SER A 276 -9.86 -3.75 11.69
CA SER A 276 -9.65 -4.80 10.71
C SER A 276 -8.47 -5.67 11.13
N LEU A 277 -8.55 -6.97 10.87
CA LEU A 277 -7.49 -7.94 11.07
C LEU A 277 -7.44 -8.86 9.85
N THR A 278 -6.24 -9.09 9.35
CA THR A 278 -5.99 -9.99 8.22
C THR A 278 -4.85 -10.94 8.58
N TYR A 279 -5.12 -12.25 8.54
CA TYR A 279 -4.16 -13.31 8.80
C TYR A 279 -3.94 -14.17 7.55
N ARG A 280 -2.77 -14.00 6.91
CA ARG A 280 -2.34 -14.85 5.77
C ARG A 280 -1.92 -16.23 6.28
N PHE A 281 -2.74 -17.24 6.01
CA PHE A 281 -2.45 -18.63 6.37
C PHE A 281 -1.71 -19.38 5.27
N SER A 282 -1.81 -18.93 4.01
CA SER A 282 -1.00 -19.40 2.87
C SER A 282 -0.64 -18.23 1.95
N GLU A 283 0.05 -18.50 0.83
CA GLU A 283 0.37 -17.50 -0.20
C GLU A 283 -0.86 -17.07 -1.03
N ASN A 284 -1.91 -17.89 -1.00
CA ASN A 284 -3.15 -17.72 -1.78
C ASN A 284 -4.41 -17.66 -0.88
N GLY A 285 -4.27 -17.44 0.43
CA GLY A 285 -5.37 -17.51 1.38
C GLY A 285 -5.13 -16.69 2.65
N GLU A 286 -6.09 -15.82 2.96
CA GLU A 286 -6.15 -15.02 4.17
C GLU A 286 -7.51 -15.13 4.87
N ALA A 287 -7.47 -15.18 6.20
CA ALA A 287 -8.65 -15.01 7.05
C ALA A 287 -8.75 -13.56 7.46
N PHE A 288 -9.95 -13.00 7.52
CA PHE A 288 -10.18 -11.61 7.92
C PHE A 288 -11.28 -11.49 8.97
N LEU A 289 -11.16 -10.45 9.81
CA LEU A 289 -12.18 -9.98 10.73
C LEU A 289 -12.18 -8.46 10.66
N GLU A 290 -13.32 -7.88 10.32
CA GLU A 290 -13.59 -6.46 10.33
C GLU A 290 -14.74 -6.25 11.31
N THR A 291 -14.62 -5.32 12.26
CA THR A 291 -15.70 -5.06 13.20
C THR A 291 -15.72 -3.63 13.67
N SER A 292 -16.92 -3.05 13.74
CA SER A 292 -17.10 -1.65 14.11
C SER A 292 -18.19 -1.44 15.16
N TYR A 293 -18.03 -0.38 15.95
CA TYR A 293 -18.98 0.15 16.91
C TYR A 293 -19.14 1.64 16.64
N LEU A 294 -20.08 1.94 15.75
CA LEU A 294 -20.32 3.27 15.20
C LEU A 294 -21.78 3.66 15.40
N TYR A 295 -22.03 4.94 15.58
CA TYR A 295 -23.36 5.53 15.60
C TYR A 295 -24.07 5.30 14.26
N ASN A 296 -25.35 4.97 14.32
CA ASN A 296 -26.24 4.97 13.16
C ASN A 296 -27.23 6.13 13.29
N ALA A 297 -27.20 7.07 12.36
CA ALA A 297 -28.16 8.17 12.33
C ALA A 297 -29.60 7.66 12.10
N ASP A 298 -29.77 6.66 11.22
CA ASP A 298 -31.09 6.11 10.85
C ASP A 298 -31.79 5.39 12.02
N GLU A 299 -31.02 4.77 12.92
CA GLU A 299 -31.54 4.07 14.11
C GLU A 299 -31.45 4.90 15.40
N GLY A 300 -30.73 6.04 15.39
CA GLY A 300 -30.49 6.86 16.57
C GLY A 300 -29.61 6.22 17.65
N GLU A 301 -28.88 5.13 17.34
CA GLU A 301 -28.07 4.39 18.31
C GLU A 301 -26.79 3.80 17.72
N LYS A 302 -25.84 3.43 18.60
CA LYS A 302 -24.60 2.76 18.18
C LYS A 302 -24.77 1.26 18.06
N ARG A 303 -24.34 0.71 16.92
CA ARG A 303 -24.43 -0.74 16.64
C ARG A 303 -23.06 -1.37 16.50
N TRP A 304 -22.93 -2.58 17.08
CA TRP A 304 -21.79 -3.46 16.85
C TRP A 304 -22.03 -4.27 15.57
N ARG A 305 -21.12 -4.12 14.59
CA ARG A 305 -21.22 -4.71 13.25
C ARG A 305 -19.97 -5.53 12.94
N PRO A 306 -19.98 -6.85 13.18
CA PRO A 306 -18.90 -7.76 12.82
C PRO A 306 -19.11 -8.39 11.43
N LEU A 307 -18.01 -8.44 10.67
CA LEU A 307 -17.85 -9.03 9.35
C LEU A 307 -16.60 -9.91 9.38
N TRP A 308 -16.68 -11.17 8.97
CA TRP A 308 -15.51 -12.06 8.98
C TRP A 308 -15.56 -13.09 7.88
N GLY A 309 -14.42 -13.72 7.61
CA GLY A 309 -14.38 -14.75 6.59
C GLY A 309 -12.98 -15.20 6.21
N VAL A 310 -12.93 -15.87 5.06
CA VAL A 310 -11.71 -16.31 4.39
C VAL A 310 -11.79 -15.91 2.91
N ARG A 311 -10.67 -15.50 2.32
CA ARG A 311 -10.60 -15.11 0.91
C ARG A 311 -9.23 -15.43 0.30
N SER A 312 -9.18 -15.48 -1.03
CA SER A 312 -7.93 -15.50 -1.78
C SER A 312 -7.13 -14.22 -1.53
N SER A 313 -5.84 -14.33 -1.19
CA SER A 313 -5.00 -13.17 -0.83
C SER A 313 -4.40 -12.45 -2.05
N GLY A 314 -4.73 -11.17 -2.23
CA GLY A 314 -4.24 -10.29 -3.30
C GLY A 314 -5.08 -10.33 -4.58
N ASN A 315 -4.72 -9.50 -5.56
CA ASN A 315 -5.55 -9.29 -6.75
C ASN A 315 -5.67 -10.56 -7.60
N GLY A 316 -6.91 -10.87 -8.03
CA GLY A 316 -7.26 -12.02 -8.86
C GLY A 316 -7.17 -11.72 -10.35
N GLU A 317 -6.08 -11.07 -10.80
CA GLU A 317 -5.85 -10.80 -12.23
C GLU A 317 -5.58 -12.12 -12.97
N ASP A 318 -4.52 -12.84 -12.60
CA ASP A 318 -4.06 -14.06 -13.30
C ASP A 318 -4.44 -15.39 -12.63
N ARG A 319 -5.32 -15.36 -11.62
CA ARG A 319 -5.69 -16.54 -10.81
C ARG A 319 -7.13 -16.47 -10.35
N PHE A 320 -7.72 -17.63 -10.03
CA PHE A 320 -9.02 -17.70 -9.38
C PHE A 320 -9.02 -16.94 -8.06
N SER A 321 -10.01 -16.06 -7.89
CA SER A 321 -10.30 -15.39 -6.61
C SER A 321 -11.55 -16.00 -5.99
N TRP A 322 -11.55 -16.19 -4.68
CA TRP A 322 -12.66 -16.80 -3.95
C TRP A 322 -12.82 -16.15 -2.58
N SER A 323 -14.04 -16.19 -2.02
CA SER A 323 -14.30 -15.82 -0.63
C SER A 323 -15.43 -16.63 0.00
N ALA A 324 -15.41 -16.71 1.32
CA ALA A 324 -16.53 -17.11 2.17
C ALA A 324 -16.64 -16.08 3.29
N LEU A 325 -17.78 -15.41 3.40
CA LEU A 325 -17.98 -14.20 4.18
C LEU A 325 -19.26 -14.32 5.02
N TRP A 326 -19.18 -13.86 6.27
CA TRP A 326 -20.29 -13.74 7.20
C TRP A 326 -20.37 -12.30 7.69
N SER A 327 -21.59 -11.77 7.83
CA SER A 327 -21.82 -10.46 8.42
C SER A 327 -23.00 -10.48 9.38
N GLN A 328 -22.94 -9.63 10.41
CA GLN A 328 -24.08 -9.34 11.27
C GLN A 328 -24.29 -7.83 11.35
N ARG A 329 -25.55 -7.39 11.17
CA ARG A 329 -25.94 -5.97 11.20
C ARG A 329 -25.12 -5.10 10.24
N GLU A 330 -24.79 -5.63 9.07
CA GLU A 330 -24.12 -4.88 8.01
C GLU A 330 -25.00 -3.70 7.59
N SER A 331 -24.52 -2.46 7.83
CA SER A 331 -25.23 -1.27 7.35
C SER A 331 -25.03 -1.17 5.86
N LEU A 332 -26.13 -1.30 5.11
CA LEU A 332 -26.15 -1.08 3.68
C LEU A 332 -26.58 0.35 3.40
N ASN A 333 -25.83 1.00 2.53
CA ASN A 333 -26.21 2.23 1.85
C ASN A 333 -25.91 2.01 0.36
N ILE A 334 -26.96 1.75 -0.43
CA ILE A 334 -26.85 1.27 -1.81
C ILE A 334 -27.63 2.21 -2.74
N THR A 335 -26.92 2.87 -3.66
CA THR A 335 -27.56 3.62 -4.75
C THR A 335 -28.21 2.65 -5.74
N GLN A 336 -29.54 2.53 -5.66
CA GLN A 336 -30.33 1.67 -6.52
C GLN A 336 -30.58 2.31 -7.88
N GLY A 337 -30.80 3.63 -7.91
CA GLY A 337 -31.11 4.42 -9.11
C GLY A 337 -30.73 5.89 -8.94
N VAL A 338 -31.10 6.73 -9.91
CA VAL A 338 -30.82 8.18 -9.85
C VAL A 338 -31.60 8.84 -8.72
N GLY A 339 -30.92 9.20 -7.64
CA GLY A 339 -31.55 9.75 -6.44
C GLY A 339 -32.39 8.75 -5.65
N LYS A 340 -32.21 7.44 -5.89
CA LYS A 340 -32.83 6.37 -5.09
C LYS A 340 -31.73 5.58 -4.39
N THR A 341 -31.76 5.64 -3.07
CA THR A 341 -30.78 5.00 -2.20
C THR A 341 -31.51 4.14 -1.17
N TYR A 342 -31.17 2.85 -1.14
CA TYR A 342 -31.59 1.95 -0.07
C TYR A 342 -30.67 2.13 1.14
N LYS A 343 -31.25 2.38 2.31
CA LYS A 343 -30.57 2.41 3.62
C LYS A 343 -31.21 1.31 4.47
N GLY A 344 -30.40 0.38 5.00
CA GLY A 344 -30.93 -0.79 5.72
C GLY A 344 -29.86 -1.67 6.37
N VAL A 345 -30.28 -2.82 6.89
CA VAL A 345 -29.44 -3.71 7.71
C VAL A 345 -29.53 -5.15 7.22
N LEU A 346 -28.39 -5.74 6.91
CA LEU A 346 -28.24 -7.09 6.35
C LEU A 346 -27.43 -8.01 7.28
N TRP A 347 -27.72 -9.31 7.22
CA TRP A 347 -26.84 -10.37 7.73
C TRP A 347 -26.55 -11.34 6.58
N ARG A 348 -25.33 -11.89 6.55
CA ARG A 348 -24.89 -12.90 5.56
C ARG A 348 -24.42 -14.16 6.28
N ASP A 349 -24.95 -15.34 5.91
CA ASP A 349 -24.65 -16.62 6.59
C ASP A 349 -24.61 -17.87 5.68
N PRO A 350 -23.49 -18.14 5.00
CA PRO A 350 -22.50 -17.18 4.49
C PRO A 350 -22.92 -16.60 3.13
N GLU A 351 -22.12 -15.67 2.60
CA GLU A 351 -21.95 -15.50 1.16
C GLU A 351 -20.62 -16.14 0.71
N LEU A 352 -20.71 -17.02 -0.29
CA LEU A 352 -19.60 -17.63 -1.00
C LEU A 352 -19.46 -16.99 -2.38
N SER A 353 -18.24 -16.67 -2.80
CA SER A 353 -17.98 -16.19 -4.16
C SER A 353 -16.77 -16.88 -4.79
N LEU A 354 -16.81 -17.04 -6.11
CA LEU A 354 -15.73 -17.56 -6.94
C LEU A 354 -15.71 -16.79 -8.26
N ALA A 355 -14.55 -16.29 -8.66
CA ALA A 355 -14.31 -15.73 -9.98
C ALA A 355 -13.06 -16.34 -10.61
N SER A 356 -13.08 -16.46 -11.93
CA SER A 356 -11.95 -16.90 -12.73
C SER A 356 -10.84 -15.85 -12.78
N PRO A 357 -9.63 -16.22 -13.27
CA PRO A 357 -8.70 -15.24 -13.82
C PRO A 357 -9.39 -14.37 -14.89
N TRP A 358 -8.78 -13.22 -15.17
CA TRP A 358 -9.07 -12.47 -16.38
C TRP A 358 -8.37 -13.12 -17.59
N TRP A 359 -9.10 -13.25 -18.69
CA TRP A 359 -8.62 -13.78 -19.96
C TRP A 359 -8.68 -12.72 -21.07
N GLY A 360 -7.69 -12.69 -21.95
CA GLY A 360 -7.60 -11.76 -23.08
C GLY A 360 -6.14 -11.43 -23.42
N ASN A 361 -5.88 -10.98 -24.67
CA ASN A 361 -4.54 -10.61 -25.12
C ASN A 361 -4.41 -9.08 -25.21
N GLY A 362 -3.34 -8.52 -24.64
CA GLY A 362 -3.06 -7.08 -24.66
C GLY A 362 -2.35 -6.57 -25.92
N THR A 363 -2.69 -7.07 -27.11
CA THR A 363 -1.96 -6.77 -28.36
C THR A 363 -2.74 -6.02 -29.44
N GLU A 364 -4.02 -5.67 -29.21
CA GLU A 364 -4.67 -4.50 -29.81
C GLU A 364 -6.04 -4.29 -29.14
N GLY A 365 -6.14 -3.25 -28.29
CA GLY A 365 -7.20 -3.14 -27.29
C GLY A 365 -7.00 -4.12 -26.14
N ASN A 366 -6.86 -3.61 -24.91
CA ASN A 366 -6.67 -4.41 -23.69
C ASN A 366 -7.99 -5.05 -23.21
N PHE A 367 -8.70 -5.73 -24.12
CA PHE A 367 -9.93 -6.44 -23.81
C PHE A 367 -9.62 -7.63 -22.90
N ARG A 368 -10.27 -7.66 -21.74
CA ARG A 368 -10.22 -8.78 -20.79
C ARG A 368 -11.63 -9.15 -20.34
N PHE A 369 -11.85 -10.44 -20.11
CA PHE A 369 -13.10 -10.95 -19.54
C PHE A 369 -12.84 -11.95 -18.41
N ARG A 370 -13.79 -12.10 -17.49
CA ARG A 370 -13.81 -13.18 -16.50
C ARG A 370 -15.22 -13.68 -16.22
N LEU A 371 -15.33 -14.93 -15.78
CA LEU A 371 -16.57 -15.51 -15.28
C LEU A 371 -16.58 -15.48 -13.76
N PHE A 372 -17.75 -15.31 -13.15
CA PHE A 372 -17.90 -15.38 -11.71
C PHE A 372 -19.25 -16.00 -11.32
N GLY A 373 -19.32 -16.47 -10.09
CA GLY A 373 -20.57 -16.83 -9.44
C GLY A 373 -20.50 -16.61 -7.93
N ASN A 374 -21.65 -16.42 -7.32
CA ASN A 374 -21.83 -16.38 -5.87
C ASN A 374 -23.04 -17.20 -5.46
N TRP A 375 -23.01 -17.70 -4.23
CA TRP A 375 -24.19 -18.22 -3.54
C TRP A 375 -24.15 -17.66 -2.14
N GLY A 376 -25.27 -17.19 -1.62
CA GLY A 376 -25.34 -16.80 -0.23
C GLY A 376 -26.73 -16.85 0.34
N ARG A 377 -26.78 -16.83 1.66
CA ARG A 377 -27.98 -16.74 2.46
C ARG A 377 -27.97 -15.42 3.23
N TYR A 378 -29.10 -14.73 3.19
CA TYR A 378 -29.26 -13.36 3.63
C TYR A 378 -30.43 -13.27 4.60
N GLU A 379 -30.28 -12.47 5.66
CA GLU A 379 -31.41 -12.05 6.50
C GLU A 379 -31.57 -10.53 6.39
N GLU A 380 -32.78 -10.09 6.04
CA GLU A 380 -33.19 -8.70 5.89
C GLU A 380 -34.54 -8.53 6.58
N THR A 381 -34.67 -7.56 7.50
CA THR A 381 -35.92 -7.31 8.28
C THR A 381 -36.51 -8.52 9.02
N GLY A 382 -35.71 -9.58 9.25
CA GLY A 382 -36.14 -10.85 9.86
C GLY A 382 -36.71 -11.87 8.87
N LEU A 383 -36.69 -11.57 7.57
CA LEU A 383 -36.96 -12.51 6.48
C LEU A 383 -35.62 -13.08 5.96
N ILE A 384 -35.63 -14.36 5.59
CA ILE A 384 -34.42 -15.08 5.17
C ILE A 384 -34.60 -15.54 3.72
N TYR A 385 -33.57 -15.30 2.90
CA TYR A 385 -33.54 -15.64 1.49
C TYR A 385 -32.21 -16.30 1.11
N GLU A 386 -32.23 -17.15 0.09
CA GLU A 386 -31.01 -17.62 -0.58
C GLU A 386 -30.96 -17.09 -2.02
N ARG A 387 -29.77 -16.66 -2.45
CA ARG A 387 -29.54 -16.18 -3.82
C ARG A 387 -28.31 -16.84 -4.40
N THR A 388 -28.47 -17.44 -5.58
CA THR A 388 -27.36 -17.90 -6.43
C THR A 388 -27.22 -16.93 -7.60
N GLY A 389 -26.00 -16.45 -7.86
CA GLY A 389 -25.68 -15.60 -9.00
C GLY A 389 -24.59 -16.22 -9.87
N PHE A 390 -24.68 -15.99 -11.18
CA PHE A 390 -23.63 -16.33 -12.15
C PHE A 390 -23.56 -15.24 -13.23
N GLY A 391 -22.35 -14.91 -13.66
CA GLY A 391 -22.16 -13.80 -14.57
C GLY A 391 -20.81 -13.73 -15.26
N VAL A 392 -20.69 -12.72 -16.11
CA VAL A 392 -19.49 -12.35 -16.85
C VAL A 392 -19.17 -10.88 -16.61
N GLU A 393 -17.89 -10.58 -16.44
CA GLU A 393 -17.36 -9.21 -16.43
C GLU A 393 -16.40 -9.02 -17.61
N LEU A 394 -16.48 -7.86 -18.25
CA LEU A 394 -15.71 -7.45 -19.41
C LEU A 394 -15.09 -6.07 -19.12
N LYS A 395 -13.79 -5.89 -19.33
CA LYS A 395 -13.13 -4.57 -19.24
C LYS A 395 -12.17 -4.36 -20.39
N GLY A 396 -11.91 -3.12 -20.76
CA GLY A 396 -10.83 -2.81 -21.70
C GLY A 396 -10.71 -1.34 -22.04
N HIS A 397 -9.63 -1.04 -22.74
CA HIS A 397 -9.33 0.26 -23.30
C HIS A 397 -8.44 0.10 -24.54
N SER A 398 -8.39 1.11 -25.39
CA SER A 398 -7.51 1.13 -26.57
C SER A 398 -6.97 2.53 -26.81
N GLY A 399 -5.92 2.67 -27.61
CA GLY A 399 -5.26 3.95 -27.87
C GLY A 399 -4.45 4.47 -26.67
N ASP A 400 -4.20 5.78 -26.67
CA ASP A 400 -3.43 6.48 -25.65
C ASP A 400 -4.02 7.88 -25.38
N ARG A 401 -3.85 8.37 -24.14
CA ARG A 401 -4.42 9.63 -23.66
C ARG A 401 -3.97 10.84 -24.45
N ASN A 402 -2.76 10.85 -25.03
CA ASN A 402 -2.30 11.97 -25.85
C ASN A 402 -3.07 12.13 -27.18
N SER A 403 -3.98 11.19 -27.49
CA SER A 403 -4.83 11.19 -28.69
C SER A 403 -6.31 11.10 -28.32
N VAL A 404 -6.87 9.90 -28.30
CA VAL A 404 -8.14 9.53 -27.66
C VAL A 404 -7.98 8.10 -27.15
N GLU A 405 -8.29 7.88 -25.88
CA GLU A 405 -8.30 6.56 -25.25
C GLU A 405 -9.76 6.13 -24.99
N PRO A 406 -10.42 5.42 -25.92
CA PRO A 406 -11.69 4.76 -25.63
C PRO A 406 -11.54 3.68 -24.55
N PHE A 407 -12.51 3.57 -23.66
CA PHE A 407 -12.58 2.56 -22.61
C PHE A 407 -14.00 2.00 -22.45
N TRP A 408 -14.09 0.78 -21.96
CA TRP A 408 -15.36 0.09 -21.73
C TRP A 408 -15.28 -0.85 -20.52
N ASN A 409 -16.41 -1.00 -19.85
CA ASN A 409 -16.64 -1.97 -18.80
C ASN A 409 -18.06 -2.51 -18.94
N ALA A 410 -18.28 -3.80 -18.70
CA ALA A 410 -19.63 -4.37 -18.66
C ALA A 410 -19.68 -5.56 -17.70
N LYS A 411 -20.81 -5.72 -17.02
CA LYS A 411 -21.08 -6.82 -16.09
C LYS A 411 -22.48 -7.33 -16.33
N ALA A 412 -22.63 -8.61 -16.65
CA ALA A 412 -23.93 -9.26 -16.79
C ALA A 412 -24.05 -10.38 -15.76
N THR A 413 -25.12 -10.37 -14.96
CA THR A 413 -25.37 -11.35 -13.89
C THR A 413 -26.80 -11.85 -13.97
N ARG A 414 -27.00 -13.17 -13.89
CA ARG A 414 -28.30 -13.80 -13.63
C ARG A 414 -28.31 -14.27 -12.18
N TYR A 415 -29.33 -13.86 -11.43
CA TYR A 415 -29.64 -14.29 -10.08
C TYR A 415 -30.87 -15.19 -10.09
N HIS A 416 -30.82 -16.22 -9.25
CA HIS A 416 -31.91 -17.13 -8.91
C HIS A 416 -32.13 -17.10 -7.40
N TYR A 417 -33.38 -17.00 -6.96
CA TYR A 417 -33.75 -16.89 -5.55
C TYR A 417 -34.56 -18.10 -5.10
N ASP A 418 -34.48 -18.46 -3.82
CA ASP A 418 -35.24 -19.58 -3.23
C ASP A 418 -36.76 -19.38 -3.23
N THR A 419 -37.23 -18.14 -3.41
CA THR A 419 -38.65 -17.82 -3.66
C THR A 419 -39.16 -18.32 -5.02
N GLY A 420 -38.26 -18.70 -5.93
CA GLY A 420 -38.57 -19.00 -7.32
C GLY A 420 -38.64 -17.77 -8.24
N ASP A 421 -38.35 -16.58 -7.71
CA ASP A 421 -38.04 -15.42 -8.55
C ASP A 421 -36.66 -15.57 -9.22
N ASP A 422 -36.45 -14.77 -10.26
CA ASP A 422 -35.22 -14.69 -11.05
C ASP A 422 -34.99 -13.23 -11.45
N ARG A 423 -33.73 -12.79 -11.51
CA ARG A 423 -33.35 -11.43 -11.96
C ARG A 423 -32.13 -11.47 -12.87
N THR A 424 -32.15 -10.71 -13.96
CA THR A 424 -30.96 -10.41 -14.76
C THR A 424 -30.60 -8.95 -14.59
N VAL A 425 -29.35 -8.66 -14.28
CA VAL A 425 -28.81 -7.30 -14.24
C VAL A 425 -27.64 -7.21 -15.21
N ILE A 426 -27.69 -6.24 -16.12
CA ILE A 426 -26.60 -5.92 -17.03
C ILE A 426 -26.22 -4.46 -16.79
N ASP A 427 -25.02 -4.23 -16.28
CA ASP A 427 -24.39 -2.91 -16.18
C ASP A 427 -23.39 -2.74 -17.34
N GLY A 428 -23.37 -1.56 -17.96
CA GLY A 428 -22.41 -1.22 -19.02
C GLY A 428 -21.97 0.23 -18.94
N SER A 429 -20.66 0.45 -19.08
CA SER A 429 -20.03 1.76 -19.22
C SER A 429 -19.24 1.81 -20.52
N LEU A 430 -19.41 2.86 -21.30
CA LEU A 430 -18.61 3.16 -22.49
C LEU A 430 -18.15 4.61 -22.42
N GLY A 431 -16.88 4.87 -22.68
CA GLY A 431 -16.36 6.23 -22.63
C GLY A 431 -15.11 6.44 -23.45
N PHE A 432 -14.65 7.68 -23.45
CA PHE A 432 -13.37 8.07 -24.03
C PHE A 432 -12.76 9.18 -23.19
N ARG A 433 -11.43 9.15 -23.07
CA ARG A 433 -10.65 10.16 -22.37
C ARG A 433 -9.47 10.62 -23.20
N TRP A 434 -9.08 11.88 -23.04
CA TRP A 434 -7.92 12.43 -23.72
C TRP A 434 -7.27 13.54 -22.89
N GLU A 435 -5.98 13.75 -23.11
CA GLU A 435 -5.19 14.78 -22.49
C GLU A 435 -4.50 15.64 -23.56
N ARG A 436 -4.65 16.96 -23.46
CA ARG A 436 -4.02 17.92 -24.38
C ARG A 436 -3.64 19.18 -23.63
N TRP A 437 -2.37 19.58 -23.71
CA TRP A 437 -1.84 20.76 -23.01
C TRP A 437 -2.09 20.74 -21.49
N ASN A 438 -1.97 19.55 -20.87
CA ASN A 438 -2.27 19.24 -19.47
C ASN A 438 -3.77 19.37 -19.07
N TRP A 439 -4.68 19.63 -20.01
CA TRP A 439 -6.12 19.49 -19.80
C TRP A 439 -6.51 18.04 -20.05
N PHE A 440 -7.13 17.40 -19.07
CA PHE A 440 -7.71 16.08 -19.17
C PHE A 440 -9.23 16.20 -19.33
N PHE A 441 -9.79 15.43 -20.25
CA PHE A 441 -11.22 15.34 -20.50
C PHE A 441 -11.64 13.86 -20.47
N GLU A 442 -12.78 13.58 -19.88
CA GLU A 442 -13.40 12.26 -19.91
C GLU A 442 -14.91 12.38 -20.14
N THR A 443 -15.41 11.65 -21.14
CA THR A 443 -16.84 11.46 -21.38
C THR A 443 -17.17 9.98 -21.14
N ARG A 444 -18.16 9.70 -20.30
CA ARG A 444 -18.54 8.34 -19.89
C ARG A 444 -20.05 8.18 -19.90
N TYR A 445 -20.57 7.21 -20.65
CA TYR A 445 -21.97 6.83 -20.67
C TYR A 445 -22.16 5.53 -19.88
N ASP A 446 -23.12 5.52 -18.96
CA ASP A 446 -23.49 4.36 -18.13
C ASP A 446 -24.93 3.95 -18.42
N ARG A 447 -25.19 2.65 -18.55
CA ARG A 447 -26.53 2.07 -18.66
C ARG A 447 -26.65 0.82 -17.79
N ARG A 448 -27.78 0.66 -17.09
CA ARG A 448 -28.19 -0.59 -16.46
C ARG A 448 -29.51 -1.10 -17.04
N TRP A 449 -29.51 -2.33 -17.54
CA TRP A 449 -30.71 -3.06 -17.94
C TRP A 449 -31.10 -4.07 -16.87
N ILE A 450 -32.39 -4.21 -16.61
CA ILE A 450 -32.92 -5.11 -15.59
C ILE A 450 -34.10 -5.90 -16.15
N ASP A 451 -34.07 -7.22 -15.97
CA ASP A 451 -35.16 -8.14 -16.29
C ASP A 451 -35.45 -9.03 -15.07
N GLY A 452 -36.72 -9.40 -14.87
CA GLY A 452 -37.14 -10.19 -13.70
C GLY A 452 -37.32 -9.37 -12.42
N ARG A 453 -37.26 -10.04 -11.25
CA ARG A 453 -37.59 -9.48 -9.92
C ARG A 453 -36.70 -10.08 -8.83
N THR A 454 -36.62 -9.39 -7.69
CA THR A 454 -35.98 -9.85 -6.45
C THR A 454 -37.02 -9.94 -5.33
N PRO A 455 -36.84 -10.84 -4.35
CA PRO A 455 -37.59 -10.83 -3.10
C PRO A 455 -36.91 -10.02 -1.97
N MET A 456 -35.70 -9.47 -2.21
CA MET A 456 -34.91 -8.68 -1.24
C MET A 456 -34.85 -7.20 -1.64
N ASP A 457 -35.17 -6.30 -0.71
CA ASP A 457 -35.31 -4.86 -0.98
C ASP A 457 -33.97 -4.22 -1.35
N TRP A 458 -32.87 -4.60 -0.69
CA TRP A 458 -31.52 -4.10 -0.99
C TRP A 458 -31.03 -4.44 -2.41
N ASP A 459 -31.54 -5.52 -2.99
CA ASP A 459 -31.20 -6.01 -4.34
C ASP A 459 -32.13 -5.41 -5.42
N ASP A 460 -33.09 -4.55 -5.05
CA ASP A 460 -34.03 -3.93 -5.98
C ASP A 460 -33.48 -2.68 -6.68
N LEU A 461 -32.46 -2.91 -7.49
CA LEU A 461 -31.83 -1.93 -8.37
C LEU A 461 -32.82 -1.36 -9.41
N GLU A 462 -32.57 -0.14 -9.88
CA GLU A 462 -33.34 0.46 -10.98
C GLU A 462 -32.49 0.59 -12.25
N GLU A 463 -33.18 0.64 -13.40
CA GLU A 463 -32.54 0.94 -14.67
C GLU A 463 -32.06 2.39 -14.71
N ILE A 464 -30.75 2.58 -14.87
CA ILE A 464 -30.13 3.91 -15.08
C ILE A 464 -29.73 4.10 -16.53
N GLU A 465 -29.75 5.35 -17.00
CA GLU A 465 -29.11 5.79 -18.25
C GLU A 465 -28.52 7.17 -18.01
N GLN A 466 -27.19 7.26 -18.01
CA GLN A 466 -26.48 8.44 -17.54
C GLN A 466 -25.33 8.80 -18.47
N ILE A 467 -25.01 10.08 -18.55
CA ILE A 467 -23.76 10.55 -19.15
C ILE A 467 -23.03 11.46 -18.16
N PHE A 468 -21.74 11.21 -18.00
CA PHE A 468 -20.82 11.99 -17.20
C PHE A 468 -19.82 12.69 -18.11
N GLN A 469 -19.64 13.99 -17.88
CA GLN A 469 -18.53 14.75 -18.46
C GLN A 469 -17.63 15.24 -17.34
N THR A 470 -16.34 14.92 -17.41
CA THR A 470 -15.32 15.50 -16.53
C THR A 470 -14.33 16.34 -17.34
N VAL A 471 -13.88 17.44 -16.74
CA VAL A 471 -12.81 18.30 -17.24
C VAL A 471 -11.88 18.60 -16.07
N ASP A 472 -10.58 18.38 -16.23
CA ASP A 472 -9.53 18.67 -15.24
C ASP A 472 -8.41 19.48 -15.90
N TRP A 473 -8.08 20.65 -15.34
CA TRP A 473 -7.14 21.59 -15.94
C TRP A 473 -6.24 22.29 -14.91
N PRO A 474 -5.01 22.70 -15.32
CA PRO A 474 -4.16 23.52 -14.48
C PRO A 474 -4.69 24.97 -14.42
N LEU A 475 -4.87 25.47 -13.20
CA LEU A 475 -4.98 26.90 -12.91
C LEU A 475 -3.59 27.56 -12.81
N SER A 476 -2.57 26.80 -12.43
CA SER A 476 -1.16 27.24 -12.38
C SER A 476 -0.21 26.03 -12.37
N GLN A 477 1.08 26.25 -12.18
CA GLN A 477 2.08 25.18 -11.99
C GLN A 477 1.83 24.29 -10.75
N ARG A 478 1.01 24.74 -9.79
CA ARG A 478 0.72 24.00 -8.55
C ARG A 478 -0.76 23.83 -8.25
N TRP A 479 -1.66 24.46 -9.01
CA TRP A 479 -3.09 24.39 -8.76
C TRP A 479 -3.77 23.72 -9.94
N ARG A 480 -4.56 22.68 -9.69
CA ARG A 480 -5.46 22.06 -10.66
C ARG A 480 -6.89 22.14 -10.19
N MET A 481 -7.81 22.33 -11.13
CA MET A 481 -9.25 22.28 -10.88
C MET A 481 -9.87 21.19 -11.74
N ALA A 482 -10.79 20.42 -11.18
CA ALA A 482 -11.63 19.50 -11.92
C ALA A 482 -13.11 19.76 -11.65
N VAL A 483 -13.93 19.55 -12.67
CA VAL A 483 -15.40 19.60 -12.60
C VAL A 483 -15.96 18.41 -13.33
N ARG A 484 -16.85 17.66 -12.68
CA ARG A 484 -17.67 16.59 -13.26
C ARG A 484 -19.13 17.00 -13.21
N ALA A 485 -19.86 16.77 -14.30
CA ALA A 485 -21.32 16.85 -14.33
C ALA A 485 -21.90 15.48 -14.70
N GLY A 486 -22.86 15.00 -13.92
CA GLY A 486 -23.65 13.80 -14.21
C GLY A 486 -25.05 14.18 -14.69
N TYR A 487 -25.45 13.66 -15.85
CA TYR A 487 -26.78 13.88 -16.43
C TYR A 487 -27.54 12.56 -16.53
N ASP A 488 -28.76 12.55 -16.01
CA ASP A 488 -29.71 11.44 -16.08
C ASP A 488 -30.56 11.63 -17.35
N LEU A 489 -30.36 10.72 -18.33
CA LEU A 489 -31.01 10.76 -19.63
C LEU A 489 -32.46 10.24 -19.58
N ARG A 490 -32.87 9.54 -18.50
CA ARG A 490 -34.27 9.10 -18.30
C ARG A 490 -35.09 10.17 -17.60
N GLY A 491 -34.50 10.82 -16.60
CA GLY A 491 -35.12 11.90 -15.83
C GLY A 491 -34.95 13.30 -16.42
N ASP A 492 -34.26 13.44 -17.55
CA ASP A 492 -33.97 14.70 -18.27
C ASP A 492 -33.40 15.80 -17.37
N ARG A 493 -32.40 15.45 -16.55
CA ARG A 493 -31.88 16.32 -15.48
C ARG A 493 -30.39 16.12 -15.20
N VAL A 494 -29.73 17.20 -14.79
CA VAL A 494 -28.43 17.09 -14.09
C VAL A 494 -28.70 16.47 -12.72
N HIS A 495 -28.09 15.31 -12.46
CA HIS A 495 -28.22 14.57 -11.20
C HIS A 495 -26.93 14.55 -10.38
N GLU A 496 -25.88 15.22 -10.83
CA GLU A 496 -24.65 15.33 -10.04
C GLU A 496 -23.79 16.51 -10.53
N MET A 497 -23.19 17.25 -9.61
CA MET A 497 -22.09 18.18 -9.88
C MET A 497 -20.97 17.96 -8.86
N ALA A 498 -19.80 17.51 -9.32
CA ALA A 498 -18.62 17.37 -8.47
C ALA A 498 -17.52 18.36 -8.85
N TYR A 499 -16.86 18.92 -7.85
CA TYR A 499 -15.81 19.93 -7.95
C TYR A 499 -14.60 19.49 -7.15
N ARG A 500 -13.40 19.75 -7.68
CA ARG A 500 -12.13 19.41 -7.03
C ARG A 500 -11.12 20.53 -7.25
N LEU A 501 -10.49 21.00 -6.19
CA LEU A 501 -9.38 21.96 -6.23
C LEU A 501 -8.16 21.34 -5.56
N ALA A 502 -7.14 21.02 -6.34
CA ALA A 502 -5.91 20.39 -5.88
C ALA A 502 -4.74 21.39 -5.86
N TYR A 503 -3.95 21.35 -4.79
CA TYR A 503 -2.65 21.99 -4.68
C TYR A 503 -1.55 20.92 -4.67
N ASP A 504 -0.82 20.83 -5.78
CA ASP A 504 0.20 19.84 -6.06
C ASP A 504 1.62 20.39 -5.74
N ARG A 505 2.37 19.66 -4.90
CA ARG A 505 3.81 19.84 -4.66
C ARG A 505 4.52 18.51 -4.91
N LYS A 506 5.85 18.53 -5.10
CA LYS A 506 6.63 17.30 -5.40
C LYS A 506 6.52 16.20 -4.34
N CYS A 507 6.14 16.56 -3.11
CA CYS A 507 6.20 15.68 -1.95
C CYS A 507 4.84 15.55 -1.21
N TYR A 508 3.83 16.32 -1.59
CA TYR A 508 2.47 16.24 -1.03
C TYR A 508 1.45 16.88 -1.97
N ARG A 509 0.18 16.54 -1.74
CA ARG A 509 -0.99 17.08 -2.43
C ARG A 509 -2.09 17.39 -1.42
N PHE A 510 -2.62 18.60 -1.46
CA PHE A 510 -3.88 18.94 -0.79
C PHE A 510 -4.98 18.96 -1.82
N GLU A 511 -6.17 18.46 -1.50
CA GLU A 511 -7.35 18.57 -2.36
C GLU A 511 -8.57 18.97 -1.53
N LEU A 512 -9.29 19.99 -1.97
CA LEU A 512 -10.65 20.26 -1.52
C LEU A 512 -11.60 19.68 -2.57
N PHE A 513 -12.59 18.91 -2.14
CA PHE A 513 -13.64 18.41 -3.03
C PHE A 513 -15.04 18.72 -2.47
N PHE A 514 -15.98 18.90 -3.39
CA PHE A 514 -17.41 19.08 -3.12
C PHE A 514 -18.21 18.30 -4.15
N VAL A 515 -19.22 17.53 -3.72
CA VAL A 515 -20.14 16.78 -4.57
C VAL A 515 -21.56 17.17 -4.16
N ASP A 516 -22.34 17.59 -5.15
CA ASP A 516 -23.73 18.02 -5.05
C ASP A 516 -24.56 17.01 -5.85
N ASP A 517 -25.40 16.23 -5.15
CA ASP A 517 -26.13 15.08 -5.71
C ASP A 517 -27.41 15.48 -6.45
N ARG A 518 -27.75 16.78 -6.46
CA ARG A 518 -28.84 17.45 -7.20
C ARG A 518 -30.26 16.90 -7.04
N VAL A 519 -30.46 15.80 -6.31
CA VAL A 519 -31.67 14.97 -6.33
C VAL A 519 -32.03 14.46 -4.93
N GLY A 520 -31.08 14.37 -4.02
CA GLY A 520 -31.27 14.15 -2.59
C GLY A 520 -30.83 15.36 -1.76
N ASP A 521 -30.50 15.09 -0.50
CA ASP A 521 -29.88 16.03 0.44
C ASP A 521 -28.46 15.54 0.85
N ASP A 522 -27.93 14.48 0.22
CA ASP A 522 -26.68 13.79 0.61
C ASP A 522 -25.42 14.47 -0.02
N ASP A 523 -25.30 15.80 0.12
CA ASP A 523 -24.14 16.62 -0.28
C ASP A 523 -22.85 16.19 0.45
N GLN A 524 -21.71 16.15 -0.26
CA GLN A 524 -20.41 15.77 0.32
C GLN A 524 -19.37 16.87 0.16
N VAL A 525 -18.74 17.29 1.26
CA VAL A 525 -17.54 18.16 1.24
C VAL A 525 -16.40 17.49 1.99
N GLY A 526 -15.18 17.56 1.45
CA GLY A 526 -14.01 16.97 2.08
C GLY A 526 -12.70 17.65 1.72
N LEU A 527 -11.77 17.61 2.67
CA LEU A 527 -10.37 17.95 2.46
C LEU A 527 -9.56 16.65 2.46
N ARG A 528 -8.65 16.49 1.50
CA ARG A 528 -7.73 15.35 1.38
C ARG A 528 -6.29 15.85 1.45
N LEU A 529 -5.46 15.23 2.28
CA LEU A 529 -4.00 15.38 2.24
C LEU A 529 -3.37 14.04 1.90
N GLN A 530 -2.65 14.00 0.78
CA GLN A 530 -1.83 12.87 0.36
C GLN A 530 -0.37 13.30 0.46
N ILE A 531 0.47 12.52 1.14
CA ILE A 531 1.93 12.74 1.16
C ILE A 531 2.54 11.75 0.17
N ALA A 532 3.34 12.21 -0.78
CA ALA A 532 3.85 11.40 -1.90
C ALA A 532 4.76 10.22 -1.48
N ALA A 533 5.08 10.13 -0.19
CA ALA A 533 5.75 9.01 0.44
C ALA A 533 4.84 7.79 0.66
N PHE A 534 3.52 8.01 0.71
CA PHE A 534 2.51 7.06 1.19
C PHE A 534 1.23 7.21 0.34
N SER A 535 1.34 6.97 -0.97
CA SER A 535 0.25 7.07 -1.96
C SER A 535 -1.04 6.39 -1.49
N ASP A 536 -0.89 5.17 -0.98
CA ASP A 536 -1.95 4.20 -0.71
C ASP A 536 -2.81 4.53 0.51
N THR A 537 -2.56 5.63 1.22
CA THR A 537 -3.37 6.01 2.39
C THR A 537 -3.52 7.53 2.47
N PRO A 538 -4.61 8.10 1.91
CA PRO A 538 -4.93 9.50 2.14
C PRO A 538 -5.10 9.73 3.65
N LEU A 539 -4.47 10.77 4.19
CA LEU A 539 -4.52 11.12 5.62
C LEU A 539 -5.90 11.62 6.06
N LEU A 540 -6.79 11.84 5.09
CA LEU A 540 -8.19 12.20 5.27
C LEU A 540 -8.99 11.41 4.22
N SER A 541 -9.66 10.35 4.66
CA SER A 541 -10.88 9.86 4.02
C SER A 541 -12.02 10.06 5.01
N LEU A 542 -12.81 11.11 4.77
CA LEU A 542 -14.15 11.22 5.33
C LEU A 542 -15.07 10.42 4.40
N GLU A 543 -15.16 9.12 4.63
CA GLU A 543 -16.16 8.25 4.02
C GLU A 543 -17.32 8.03 5.02
N PRO A 544 -18.42 8.79 4.91
CA PRO A 544 -19.74 8.19 5.09
C PRO A 544 -19.99 7.25 3.89
N GLY A 545 -20.39 6.02 4.16
CA GLY A 545 -20.31 4.94 3.17
C GLY A 545 -21.29 5.09 2.01
N THR A 546 -20.79 5.34 0.81
CA THR A 546 -21.36 4.93 -0.50
C THR A 546 -20.30 5.10 -1.58
N GLY A 547 -19.83 3.99 -2.18
CA GLY A 547 -19.04 3.99 -3.42
C GLY A 547 -17.74 4.81 -3.43
N GLY A 548 -16.58 4.13 -3.40
CA GLY A 548 -15.27 4.78 -3.57
C GLY A 548 -15.14 5.52 -4.90
N PHE A 549 -15.49 6.80 -4.92
CA PHE A 549 -15.59 7.62 -6.14
C PHE A 549 -14.29 8.30 -6.56
N PHE A 550 -13.33 8.42 -5.63
CA PHE A 550 -12.03 9.07 -5.86
C PHE A 550 -10.84 8.11 -5.92
N SER A 551 -11.05 6.80 -5.75
CA SER A 551 -10.02 5.76 -5.97
C SER A 551 -9.83 5.40 -7.44
N SER A 552 -10.78 5.77 -8.32
CA SER A 552 -10.66 5.61 -9.78
C SER A 552 -9.90 6.75 -10.48
N TRP A 553 -9.61 7.85 -9.76
CA TRP A 553 -8.93 9.03 -10.30
C TRP A 553 -7.40 8.96 -10.21
N GLY A 554 -6.83 7.95 -10.88
CA GLY A 554 -5.45 7.98 -11.38
C GLY A 554 -4.31 7.64 -10.40
N GLU A 555 -4.24 6.38 -9.98
CA GLU A 555 -3.06 5.64 -9.49
C GLU A 555 -3.48 4.15 -9.56
N ASN A 556 -2.86 3.19 -10.26
CA ASN A 556 -1.74 3.13 -11.21
C ASN A 556 -2.07 1.99 -12.24
N PRO A 557 -1.20 1.55 -13.19
CA PRO A 557 -1.59 0.58 -14.24
C PRO A 557 -2.03 -0.81 -13.75
#